data_AF-A0A4R3U1K2-F1
#
_entry.id   AF-A0A4R3U1K2-F1
#
_cell.length_a   1.000
_cell.length_b   1.000
_cell.length_c   1.000
_cell.angle_alpha   90.00
_cell.angle_beta   90.00
_cell.angle_gamma   90.00
#
_symmetry.space_group_name_H-M   'P 1'
#
loop_
_entity.id
_entity.type
_entity.pdbx_description
1 polymer ?
#
loop_
_entity_poly.entity_id
_entity_poly.type
_entity_poly.pdbx_seq_one_letter_code
_entity_poly.pdbx_strand_id
1 'polypeptide(L)'
;MTQLVDVGILTIRDDEFVAVLEAFPDEPRIHKTRHREYTLRTADAGDGRHYRLAILRQLEQGNGEAQEAARDLFDDMQPSLILVVGIAGGLPSDDVTLGDVVLSTRIHDFSLESRRFEEATAYNVGGGPIDRTIAAGIANLSARVADMGDWTADLPAKPAVSFGTGKLYGPKAWQRDLRAKLQSVYGKNVAPRAPRFVAGSIASSDRLVKDPQLLFPWIMTARSMLAVEMESAGVHRATRDKTPMISIRGLSDIVGLKRQEAWTKYACLSAAAFARGYLRTQPVPPGNYALGGTGEASSGSSGANVSDREVNDAQEEGFANLIHLRQFPDTLYVAPALRHTRQGAWAALNQSGSGQPGDYVPGAWTIYEDNLYSLVDPELSRLKSIIDVGAIDRFETGEWALAENDLRRRLFVQLLNGALRDDLWGHGVRYHSDLDVYAFMGRTEEGPRRLKYPNLKVRSTSTVVSHYEATSKDGRKFTYYRHNAFQGRFRWLGGKWYLEITPTYRFTFNGKDLDRFHEKRLSGIKRIEKNRSVLSQLLIWQATLRAPWTRVDRARLLEFAPLESFRFARMDDDSLTPLDSPIDRPSSDQEIE
;
A
#
# COMPACT_ATOMS: atom_id res chain seq x y z
N MET A 1 -11.39 18.11 -13.74
CA MET A 1 -10.85 19.05 -12.72
C MET A 1 -9.77 19.88 -13.39
N THR A 2 -9.66 21.16 -13.09
CA THR A 2 -8.68 22.06 -13.71
C THR A 2 -7.33 21.94 -13.00
N GLN A 3 -6.26 21.69 -13.74
CA GLN A 3 -4.90 21.57 -13.21
C GLN A 3 -4.39 22.91 -12.65
N LEU A 4 -3.92 22.91 -11.39
CA LEU A 4 -3.47 24.13 -10.69
C LEU A 4 -1.95 24.29 -10.65
N VAL A 5 -1.19 23.20 -10.74
CA VAL A 5 0.27 23.20 -10.86
C VAL A 5 0.72 22.06 -11.77
N ASP A 6 1.96 22.12 -12.24
CA ASP A 6 2.52 21.06 -13.08
C ASP A 6 3.17 19.97 -12.23
N VAL A 7 3.92 20.40 -11.20
CA VAL A 7 4.74 19.50 -10.38
C VAL A 7 4.47 19.76 -8.90
N GLY A 8 4.16 18.70 -8.18
CA GLY A 8 4.16 18.69 -6.71
C GLY A 8 5.53 18.26 -6.20
N ILE A 9 6.08 18.93 -5.19
CA ILE A 9 7.30 18.50 -4.50
C ILE A 9 6.95 18.21 -3.04
N LEU A 10 7.13 16.96 -2.63
CA LEU A 10 6.95 16.52 -1.26
C LEU A 10 8.32 16.35 -0.58
N THR A 11 8.45 16.97 0.59
CA THR A 11 9.63 16.90 1.46
C THR A 11 9.22 16.40 2.84
N ILE A 12 10.13 15.75 3.57
CA ILE A 12 9.82 15.03 4.80
C ILE A 12 10.25 15.86 6.00
N ARG A 13 11.51 16.29 5.99
CA ARG A 13 12.14 17.00 7.09
C ARG A 13 12.27 18.50 6.79
N ASP A 14 12.46 19.29 7.84
CA ASP A 14 12.66 20.74 7.71
C ASP A 14 13.93 21.10 6.91
N ASP A 15 15.03 20.37 7.13
CA ASP A 15 16.28 20.55 6.38
C ASP A 15 16.15 20.20 4.89
N GLU A 16 15.33 19.21 4.54
CA GLU A 16 14.98 18.89 3.15
C GLU A 16 14.11 19.99 2.52
N PHE A 17 13.11 20.48 3.24
CA PHE A 17 12.23 21.56 2.79
C PHE A 17 13.02 22.85 2.53
N VAL A 18 13.88 23.25 3.46
CA VAL A 18 14.76 24.42 3.30
C VAL A 18 15.66 24.26 2.08
N ALA A 19 16.31 23.09 1.90
CA ALA A 19 17.15 22.84 0.72
C ALA A 19 16.38 22.92 -0.60
N VAL A 20 15.13 22.44 -0.63
CA VAL A 20 14.25 22.58 -1.79
C VAL A 20 13.90 24.04 -2.04
N LEU A 21 13.56 24.82 -1.01
CA LEU A 21 13.30 26.25 -1.18
C LEU A 21 14.54 27.04 -1.66
N GLU A 22 15.74 26.65 -1.24
CA GLU A 22 16.99 27.23 -1.75
C GLU A 22 17.22 26.90 -3.24
N ALA A 23 16.87 25.67 -3.66
CA ALA A 23 17.01 25.26 -5.07
C ALA A 23 15.96 25.91 -6.00
N PHE A 24 14.83 26.40 -5.46
CA PHE A 24 13.79 27.11 -6.20
C PHE A 24 13.59 28.52 -5.62
N PRO A 25 14.50 29.47 -5.97
CA PRO A 25 14.68 30.72 -5.22
C PRO A 25 13.77 31.87 -5.67
N ASP A 26 12.73 31.63 -6.46
CA ASP A 26 11.78 32.68 -6.85
C ASP A 26 10.99 33.21 -5.64
N GLU A 27 9.98 34.06 -5.80
CA GLU A 27 9.26 34.64 -4.65
C GLU A 27 8.21 33.67 -4.08
N PRO A 28 8.15 33.42 -2.75
CA PRO A 28 7.28 32.38 -2.20
C PRO A 28 5.87 32.90 -2.11
N ARG A 29 4.91 32.14 -2.67
CA ARG A 29 3.50 32.40 -2.43
C ARG A 29 2.87 31.26 -1.66
N ILE A 30 2.45 31.55 -0.43
CA ILE A 30 1.71 30.58 0.38
C ILE A 30 0.28 30.47 -0.16
N HIS A 31 -0.13 29.24 -0.43
CA HIS A 31 -1.47 28.92 -0.91
C HIS A 31 -2.13 27.95 0.06
N LYS A 32 -3.20 28.41 0.70
CA LYS A 32 -4.00 27.61 1.63
C LYS A 32 -5.15 26.95 0.89
N THR A 33 -5.31 25.65 1.08
CA THR A 33 -6.40 24.88 0.47
C THR A 33 -7.28 24.30 1.58
N ARG A 34 -8.15 23.35 1.21
CA ARG A 34 -8.99 22.63 2.16
C ARG A 34 -8.17 21.74 3.10
N HIS A 35 -7.12 21.09 2.60
CA HIS A 35 -6.39 20.08 3.36
C HIS A 35 -5.07 20.62 3.92
N ARG A 36 -4.27 21.36 3.12
CA ARG A 36 -2.91 21.77 3.52
C ARG A 36 -2.53 23.17 3.03
N GLU A 37 -1.39 23.65 3.50
CA GLU A 37 -0.75 24.86 2.98
C GLU A 37 0.43 24.47 2.09
N TYR A 38 0.51 25.08 0.90
CA TYR A 38 1.55 24.83 -0.09
C TYR A 38 2.37 26.08 -0.33
N THR A 39 3.68 25.91 -0.53
CA THR A 39 4.53 26.98 -1.05
C THR A 39 4.57 26.87 -2.57
N LEU A 40 3.97 27.85 -3.25
CA LEU A 40 3.98 27.90 -4.71
C LEU A 40 5.26 28.56 -5.21
N ARG A 41 5.90 27.90 -6.18
CA ARG A 41 7.13 28.32 -6.85
C ARG A 41 7.03 28.12 -8.35
N THR A 42 8.05 28.55 -9.07
CA THR A 42 8.28 28.29 -10.48
C THR A 42 9.63 27.63 -10.69
N ALA A 43 9.75 26.85 -11.75
CA ALA A 43 11.01 26.24 -12.15
C ALA A 43 11.22 26.35 -13.65
N ASP A 44 12.46 26.64 -14.05
CA ASP A 44 12.85 26.63 -15.46
C ASP A 44 12.75 25.20 -16.02
N ALA A 45 11.94 25.03 -17.06
CA ALA A 45 11.76 23.77 -17.76
C ALA A 45 12.69 23.64 -18.97
N GLY A 46 13.53 24.64 -19.26
CA GLY A 46 14.27 24.78 -20.50
C GLY A 46 13.45 25.47 -21.59
N ASP A 47 14.13 25.93 -22.65
CA ASP A 47 13.54 26.58 -23.82
C ASP A 47 12.63 27.80 -23.49
N GLY A 48 12.91 28.49 -22.39
CA GLY A 48 12.10 29.63 -21.92
C GLY A 48 10.74 29.26 -21.31
N ARG A 49 10.44 27.96 -21.15
CA ARG A 49 9.22 27.47 -20.49
C ARG A 49 9.44 27.29 -19.00
N HIS A 50 8.37 27.39 -18.22
CA HIS A 50 8.42 27.30 -16.77
C HIS A 50 7.34 26.35 -16.25
N TYR A 51 7.67 25.60 -15.20
CA TYR A 51 6.72 24.87 -14.40
C TYR A 51 6.16 25.74 -13.29
N ARG A 52 4.90 25.50 -12.92
CA ARG A 52 4.34 25.89 -11.62
C ARG A 52 4.50 24.74 -10.65
N LEU A 53 5.04 25.02 -9.48
CA LEU A 53 5.32 24.05 -8.43
C LEU A 53 4.40 24.25 -7.24
N ALA A 54 3.99 23.16 -6.59
CA ALA A 54 3.47 23.17 -5.23
C ALA A 54 4.41 22.38 -4.32
N ILE A 55 5.05 23.05 -3.37
CA ILE A 55 5.99 22.44 -2.43
C ILE A 55 5.31 22.26 -1.08
N LEU A 56 5.32 21.02 -0.59
CA LEU A 56 4.76 20.61 0.69
C LEU A 56 5.83 19.95 1.55
N ARG A 57 5.88 20.31 2.82
CA ARG A 57 6.56 19.53 3.86
C ARG A 57 5.52 18.80 4.69
N GLN A 58 5.66 17.49 4.84
CA GLN A 58 4.81 16.73 5.75
C GLN A 58 5.21 16.95 7.23
N LEU A 59 4.30 16.62 8.15
CA LEU A 59 4.51 16.89 9.58
C LEU A 59 5.33 15.81 10.28
N GLU A 60 5.08 14.55 9.94
CA GLU A 60 5.71 13.38 10.55
C GLU A 60 6.47 12.54 9.51
N GLN A 61 7.34 11.64 9.97
CA GLN A 61 8.04 10.67 9.12
C GLN A 61 7.22 9.38 8.97
N GLY A 62 7.50 8.60 7.93
CA GLY A 62 6.86 7.30 7.68
C GLY A 62 5.86 7.27 6.54
N ASN A 63 5.52 6.07 6.10
CA ASN A 63 4.70 5.85 4.90
C ASN A 63 3.24 6.26 5.09
N GLY A 64 2.71 6.19 6.32
CA GLY A 64 1.34 6.61 6.62
C GLY A 64 1.11 8.10 6.32
N GLU A 65 1.90 8.97 6.94
CA GLU A 65 1.83 10.42 6.71
C GLU A 65 2.17 10.76 5.25
N ALA A 66 3.18 10.13 4.65
CA ALA A 66 3.54 10.38 3.27
C ALA A 66 2.43 10.02 2.27
N GLN A 67 1.67 8.96 2.55
CA GLN A 67 0.50 8.58 1.76
C GLN A 67 -0.62 9.63 1.86
N GLU A 68 -0.87 10.17 3.06
CA GLU A 68 -1.87 11.21 3.28
C GLU A 68 -1.45 12.54 2.63
N ALA A 69 -0.22 12.99 2.87
CA ALA A 69 0.32 14.21 2.28
C ALA A 69 0.33 14.18 0.75
N ALA A 70 0.68 13.06 0.13
CA ALA A 70 0.63 12.89 -1.33
C ALA A 70 -0.80 12.89 -1.88
N ARG A 71 -1.76 12.30 -1.13
CA ARG A 71 -3.18 12.33 -1.51
C ARG A 71 -3.71 13.76 -1.46
N ASP A 72 -3.44 14.49 -0.39
CA ASP A 72 -3.89 15.87 -0.21
C ASP A 72 -3.28 16.77 -1.29
N LEU A 73 -1.97 16.63 -1.55
CA LEU A 73 -1.29 17.36 -2.62
C LEU A 73 -1.93 17.09 -4.00
N PHE A 74 -2.28 15.85 -4.28
CA PHE A 74 -2.97 15.52 -5.53
C PHE A 74 -4.39 16.09 -5.58
N ASP A 75 -5.18 15.85 -4.54
CA ASP A 75 -6.59 16.24 -4.51
C ASP A 75 -6.73 17.78 -4.54
N ASP A 76 -5.83 18.51 -3.87
CA ASP A 76 -5.82 19.97 -3.84
C ASP A 76 -5.22 20.61 -5.10
N MET A 77 -4.08 20.11 -5.60
CA MET A 77 -3.26 20.83 -6.58
C MET A 77 -3.24 20.18 -7.97
N GLN A 78 -3.67 18.92 -8.08
CA GLN A 78 -3.75 18.16 -9.33
C GLN A 78 -2.45 18.18 -10.18
N PRO A 79 -1.26 17.91 -9.61
CA PRO A 79 -0.01 17.92 -10.35
C PRO A 79 0.09 16.77 -11.37
N SER A 80 0.74 17.01 -12.51
CA SER A 80 1.07 15.98 -13.50
C SER A 80 2.26 15.10 -13.10
N LEU A 81 3.03 15.52 -12.10
CA LEU A 81 4.15 14.77 -11.55
C LEU A 81 4.33 15.12 -10.07
N ILE A 82 4.56 14.12 -9.22
CA ILE A 82 4.99 14.33 -7.83
C ILE A 82 6.44 13.90 -7.65
N LEU A 83 7.29 14.82 -7.22
CA LEU A 83 8.66 14.55 -6.80
C LEU A 83 8.70 14.38 -5.28
N VAL A 84 9.28 13.29 -4.81
CA VAL A 84 9.59 13.08 -3.39
C VAL A 84 11.07 13.37 -3.20
N VAL A 85 11.39 14.54 -2.68
CA VAL A 85 12.77 15.04 -2.59
C VAL A 85 13.21 14.99 -1.14
N GLY A 86 14.33 14.32 -0.88
CA GLY A 86 14.89 14.25 0.47
C GLY A 86 16.12 13.38 0.55
N ILE A 87 16.40 12.84 1.73
CA ILE A 87 17.58 12.02 1.98
C ILE A 87 17.25 10.52 2.10
N ALA A 88 18.26 9.69 1.91
CA ALA A 88 18.20 8.26 2.18
C ALA A 88 19.54 7.73 2.70
N GLY A 89 19.52 6.52 3.26
CA GLY A 89 20.70 5.74 3.55
C GLY A 89 21.11 4.90 2.34
N GLY A 90 22.38 4.97 1.94
CA GLY A 90 22.92 4.16 0.85
C GLY A 90 23.39 2.79 1.32
N LEU A 91 23.47 1.83 0.40
CA LEU A 91 24.16 0.56 0.64
C LEU A 91 25.64 0.69 0.24
N PRO A 92 26.55 -0.12 0.82
CA PRO A 92 27.92 -0.21 0.32
C PRO A 92 27.93 -0.62 -1.16
N SER A 93 28.22 0.34 -2.04
CA SER A 93 28.20 0.18 -3.49
C SER A 93 29.45 0.77 -4.13
N ASP A 94 29.82 0.24 -5.29
CA ASP A 94 30.86 0.83 -6.15
C ASP A 94 30.28 1.96 -7.04
N ASP A 95 28.95 1.99 -7.20
CA ASP A 95 28.25 2.92 -8.09
C ASP A 95 27.85 4.23 -7.40
N VAL A 96 27.51 4.18 -6.10
CA VAL A 96 26.96 5.31 -5.34
C VAL A 96 27.61 5.45 -3.97
N THR A 97 27.73 6.69 -3.49
CA THR A 97 28.29 7.01 -2.17
C THR A 97 27.71 8.31 -1.58
N LEU A 98 28.26 8.80 -0.47
CA LEU A 98 27.71 9.97 0.25
C LEU A 98 27.61 11.20 -0.66
N GLY A 99 26.45 11.84 -0.62
CA GLY A 99 26.11 13.00 -1.42
C GLY A 99 25.76 12.70 -2.87
N ASP A 100 25.88 11.45 -3.35
CA ASP A 100 25.28 11.09 -4.64
C ASP A 100 23.75 11.05 -4.54
N VAL A 101 23.08 11.14 -5.68
CA VAL A 101 21.62 11.16 -5.78
C VAL A 101 21.12 9.85 -6.41
N VAL A 102 20.19 9.19 -5.74
CA VAL A 102 19.47 8.03 -6.29
C VAL A 102 18.10 8.48 -6.79
N LEU A 103 17.86 8.21 -8.07
CA LEU A 103 16.57 8.44 -8.73
C LEU A 103 15.80 7.12 -8.81
N SER A 104 14.57 7.07 -8.30
CA SER A 104 13.82 5.82 -8.25
C SER A 104 13.42 5.32 -9.64
N THR A 105 13.72 4.06 -9.94
CA THR A 105 13.11 3.30 -11.06
C THR A 105 12.06 2.30 -10.57
N ARG A 106 12.10 1.98 -9.28
CA ARG A 106 11.14 1.12 -8.57
C ARG A 106 11.17 1.45 -7.09
N ILE A 107 10.02 1.40 -6.45
CA ILE A 107 9.87 1.45 -5.00
C ILE A 107 9.58 0.03 -4.48
N HIS A 108 10.31 -0.41 -3.47
CA HIS A 108 10.06 -1.64 -2.73
C HIS A 108 9.51 -1.30 -1.34
N ASP A 109 8.29 -1.72 -1.04
CA ASP A 109 7.66 -1.49 0.26
C ASP A 109 7.94 -2.68 1.19
N PHE A 110 8.83 -2.49 2.16
CA PHE A 110 9.18 -3.46 3.20
C PHE A 110 8.42 -3.21 4.52
N SER A 111 7.32 -2.47 4.51
CA SER A 111 6.54 -2.18 5.72
C SER A 111 5.76 -3.39 6.24
N LEU A 112 5.46 -4.38 5.38
CA LEU A 112 4.77 -5.61 5.76
C LEU A 112 5.77 -6.74 6.04
N GLU A 113 5.86 -7.13 7.30
CA GLU A 113 6.61 -8.30 7.74
C GLU A 113 5.71 -9.40 8.31
N SER A 114 6.18 -10.63 8.19
CA SER A 114 5.65 -11.79 8.89
C SER A 114 6.74 -12.34 9.81
N ARG A 115 6.42 -12.42 11.10
CA ARG A 115 7.29 -13.01 12.12
C ARG A 115 6.62 -14.26 12.67
N ARG A 116 7.28 -15.40 12.51
CA ARG A 116 6.92 -16.66 13.16
C ARG A 116 7.91 -16.94 14.29
N PHE A 117 7.45 -17.61 15.34
CA PHE A 117 8.30 -18.01 16.46
C PHE A 117 9.47 -18.87 15.93
N GLU A 118 10.71 -18.51 16.29
CA GLU A 118 11.95 -19.18 15.89
C GLU A 118 12.30 -19.19 14.38
N GLU A 119 11.54 -18.49 13.52
CA GLU A 119 11.86 -18.35 12.10
C GLU A 119 12.43 -16.97 11.76
N ALA A 120 13.19 -16.88 10.66
CA ALA A 120 13.65 -15.61 10.11
C ALA A 120 12.45 -14.74 9.68
N THR A 121 12.58 -13.41 9.85
CA THR A 121 11.55 -12.46 9.40
C THR A 121 11.37 -12.55 7.88
N ALA A 122 10.15 -12.87 7.46
CA ALA A 122 9.77 -12.82 6.06
C ALA A 122 9.11 -11.47 5.74
N TYR A 123 9.30 -10.97 4.52
CA TYR A 123 8.72 -9.70 4.08
C TYR A 123 7.77 -9.94 2.92
N ASN A 124 6.58 -9.35 2.99
CA ASN A 124 5.68 -9.27 1.86
C ASN A 124 5.93 -7.93 1.15
N VAL A 125 6.86 -7.95 0.19
CA VAL A 125 7.36 -6.73 -0.43
C VAL A 125 6.31 -6.15 -1.38
N GLY A 126 5.78 -4.98 -1.03
CA GLY A 126 4.90 -4.21 -1.89
C GLY A 126 5.65 -3.22 -2.77
N GLY A 127 4.96 -2.15 -3.18
CA GLY A 127 5.50 -1.13 -4.08
C GLY A 127 5.36 -1.54 -5.55
N GLY A 128 6.22 -1.00 -6.41
CA GLY A 128 6.15 -1.24 -7.85
C GLY A 128 7.11 -0.36 -8.67
N PRO A 129 7.17 -0.58 -10.00
CA PRO A 129 7.88 0.32 -10.89
C PRO A 129 7.26 1.73 -10.85
N ILE A 130 8.05 2.72 -11.25
CA ILE A 130 7.52 4.05 -11.58
C ILE A 130 6.71 4.02 -12.88
N ASP A 131 6.04 5.12 -13.20
CA ASP A 131 5.29 5.28 -14.44
C ASP A 131 6.15 4.99 -15.70
N ARG A 132 5.55 4.35 -16.70
CA ARG A 132 6.26 3.90 -17.91
C ARG A 132 6.83 5.05 -18.74
N THR A 133 6.11 6.16 -18.83
CA THR A 133 6.52 7.34 -19.62
C THR A 133 7.73 7.98 -18.98
N ILE A 134 7.69 8.15 -17.65
CA ILE A 134 8.81 8.65 -16.87
C ILE A 134 10.01 7.69 -16.96
N ALA A 135 9.78 6.38 -16.84
CA ALA A 135 10.84 5.37 -16.91
C ALA A 135 11.61 5.42 -18.24
N ALA A 136 10.92 5.66 -19.36
CA ALA A 136 11.56 5.82 -20.67
C ALA A 136 12.47 7.06 -20.73
N GLY A 137 12.05 8.17 -20.11
CA GLY A 137 12.86 9.37 -19.95
C GLY A 137 14.10 9.11 -19.09
N ILE A 138 13.93 8.43 -17.95
CA ILE A 138 15.02 8.09 -17.03
C ILE A 138 16.04 7.15 -17.68
N ALA A 139 15.59 6.16 -18.47
CA ALA A 139 16.48 5.23 -19.17
C ALA A 139 17.46 5.95 -20.12
N ASN A 140 17.06 7.10 -20.66
CA ASN A 140 17.88 7.93 -21.54
C ASN A 140 18.48 9.17 -20.84
N LEU A 141 18.37 9.28 -19.52
CA LEU A 141 18.75 10.49 -18.79
C LEU A 141 20.25 10.82 -18.93
N SER A 142 21.11 9.79 -18.99
CA SER A 142 22.55 9.97 -19.23
C SER A 142 22.87 10.63 -20.57
N ALA A 143 22.01 10.47 -21.58
CA ALA A 143 22.16 11.14 -22.87
C ALA A 143 21.64 12.60 -22.84
N ARG A 144 20.92 12.97 -21.79
CA ARG A 144 20.24 14.27 -21.62
C ARG A 144 20.83 15.12 -20.49
N VAL A 145 22.04 14.78 -20.03
CA VAL A 145 22.73 15.52 -18.96
C VAL A 145 22.96 16.99 -19.35
N ALA A 146 23.15 17.28 -20.64
CA ALA A 146 23.28 18.65 -21.13
C ALA A 146 22.02 19.50 -20.84
N ASP A 147 20.83 18.92 -20.96
CA ASP A 147 19.56 19.60 -20.70
C ASP A 147 19.46 20.06 -19.23
N MET A 148 20.03 19.27 -18.32
CA MET A 148 20.05 19.54 -16.88
C MET A 148 20.96 20.72 -16.50
N GLY A 149 21.89 21.10 -17.37
CA GLY A 149 22.99 22.00 -17.04
C GLY A 149 23.94 21.42 -15.98
N ASP A 150 24.84 22.26 -15.45
CA ASP A 150 25.65 21.89 -14.29
C ASP A 150 24.83 22.04 -13.01
N TRP A 151 24.00 21.04 -12.72
CA TRP A 151 23.18 20.99 -11.51
C TRP A 151 24.01 20.92 -10.22
N THR A 152 25.35 20.75 -10.31
CA THR A 152 26.24 20.70 -9.14
C THR A 152 26.93 22.01 -8.84
N ALA A 153 26.79 23.03 -9.70
CA ALA A 153 27.53 24.29 -9.63
C ALA A 153 27.35 25.04 -8.31
N ASP A 154 26.13 25.04 -7.77
CA ASP A 154 25.77 25.78 -6.55
C ASP A 154 26.00 24.96 -5.26
N LEU A 155 26.50 23.72 -5.36
CA LEU A 155 26.72 22.87 -4.19
C LEU A 155 27.98 23.32 -3.42
N PRO A 156 27.94 23.31 -2.08
CA PRO A 156 29.11 23.59 -1.27
C PRO A 156 30.19 22.51 -1.46
N ALA A 157 31.39 22.75 -0.92
CA ALA A 157 32.41 21.70 -0.87
C ALA A 157 31.90 20.48 -0.09
N LYS A 158 32.24 19.28 -0.57
CA LYS A 158 31.89 18.02 0.10
C LYS A 158 32.47 17.99 1.52
N PRO A 159 31.68 17.61 2.55
CA PRO A 159 32.20 17.43 3.89
C PRO A 159 33.28 16.36 3.95
N ALA A 160 34.16 16.42 4.96
CA ALA A 160 35.08 15.31 5.22
C ALA A 160 34.30 14.05 5.67
N VAL A 161 34.83 12.86 5.35
CA VAL A 161 34.28 11.58 5.81
C VAL A 161 35.20 10.94 6.83
N SER A 162 34.71 10.70 8.04
CA SER A 162 35.43 9.93 9.06
C SER A 162 35.02 8.46 9.08
N PHE A 163 35.91 7.55 8.63
CA PHE A 163 35.67 6.10 8.57
C PHE A 163 36.78 5.24 9.24
N GLY A 164 37.53 5.87 10.16
CA GLY A 164 38.55 5.23 11.00
C GLY A 164 37.97 4.27 12.06
N THR A 165 38.80 3.93 13.05
CA THR A 165 38.45 3.01 14.14
C THR A 165 37.19 3.48 14.89
N GLY A 166 36.22 2.57 15.09
CA GLY A 166 34.98 2.85 15.83
C GLY A 166 33.92 3.67 15.06
N LYS A 167 34.16 4.02 13.79
CA LYS A 167 33.20 4.72 12.92
C LYS A 167 32.34 3.78 12.06
N LEU A 168 32.80 2.54 11.85
CA LEU A 168 32.05 1.50 11.15
C LEU A 168 31.40 0.53 12.13
N TYR A 169 30.23 -0.01 11.78
CA TYR A 169 29.48 -1.00 12.55
C TYR A 169 28.91 -2.11 11.65
N GLY A 170 28.36 -3.16 12.28
CA GLY A 170 27.88 -4.36 11.60
C GLY A 170 28.89 -5.49 11.54
N PRO A 171 28.62 -6.58 10.80
CA PRO A 171 29.52 -7.73 10.70
C PRO A 171 30.91 -7.35 10.17
N LYS A 172 31.96 -8.06 10.61
CA LYS A 172 33.35 -7.73 10.21
C LYS A 172 33.58 -7.71 8.70
N ALA A 173 32.94 -8.64 7.97
CA ALA A 173 33.02 -8.69 6.51
C ALA A 173 32.38 -7.43 5.86
N TRP A 174 31.22 -7.00 6.38
CA TRP A 174 30.54 -5.78 5.95
C TRP A 174 31.39 -4.53 6.21
N GLN A 175 31.97 -4.41 7.41
CA GLN A 175 32.87 -3.30 7.73
C GLN A 175 34.11 -3.26 6.83
N ARG A 176 34.67 -4.42 6.47
CA ARG A 176 35.82 -4.51 5.56
C ARG A 176 35.46 -4.04 4.15
N ASP A 177 34.33 -4.50 3.62
CA ASP A 177 33.81 -4.09 2.30
C ASP A 177 33.51 -2.58 2.26
N LEU A 178 32.74 -2.08 3.23
CA LEU A 178 32.43 -0.67 3.35
C LEU A 178 33.70 0.19 3.47
N ARG A 179 34.70 -0.24 4.26
CA ARG A 179 35.97 0.48 4.37
C ARG A 179 36.70 0.56 3.03
N ALA A 180 36.75 -0.54 2.28
CA ALA A 180 37.41 -0.57 0.97
C ALA A 180 36.77 0.42 -0.01
N LYS A 181 35.43 0.45 -0.06
CA LYS A 181 34.65 1.37 -0.90
C LYS A 181 34.78 2.83 -0.48
N LEU A 182 34.76 3.12 0.82
CA LEU A 182 35.00 4.49 1.30
C LEU A 182 36.43 4.94 1.03
N GLN A 183 37.41 4.03 1.12
CA GLN A 183 38.81 4.33 0.83
C GLN A 183 39.06 4.62 -0.66
N SER A 184 38.31 3.98 -1.58
CA SER A 184 38.44 4.23 -3.02
C SER A 184 37.87 5.58 -3.45
N VAL A 185 36.95 6.16 -2.68
CA VAL A 185 36.31 7.45 -2.99
C VAL A 185 36.85 8.61 -2.15
N TYR A 186 37.12 8.38 -0.86
CA TYR A 186 37.52 9.42 0.11
C TYR A 186 38.93 9.18 0.69
N GLY A 187 39.73 8.32 0.04
CA GLY A 187 41.11 8.11 0.41
C GLY A 187 41.96 9.38 0.27
N LYS A 188 43.04 9.49 1.05
CA LYS A 188 43.93 10.67 1.07
C LYS A 188 44.47 11.09 -0.30
N ASN A 189 44.62 10.14 -1.23
CA ASN A 189 45.20 10.33 -2.56
C ASN A 189 44.14 10.29 -3.67
N VAL A 190 42.85 10.35 -3.33
CA VAL A 190 41.75 10.33 -4.29
C VAL A 190 41.30 11.76 -4.54
N ALA A 191 41.29 12.17 -5.81
CA ALA A 191 40.79 13.49 -6.19
C ALA A 191 39.28 13.59 -5.89
N PRO A 192 38.80 14.69 -5.25
CA PRO A 192 37.38 14.90 -5.05
C PRO A 192 36.64 14.94 -6.39
N ARG A 193 35.47 14.30 -6.45
CA ARG A 193 34.54 14.40 -7.58
C ARG A 193 33.23 15.07 -7.18
N ALA A 194 32.58 15.71 -8.14
CA ALA A 194 31.19 16.16 -8.01
C ALA A 194 30.26 14.98 -7.66
N PRO A 195 29.11 15.24 -7.00
CA PRO A 195 28.10 14.21 -6.80
C PRO A 195 27.56 13.73 -8.14
N ARG A 196 27.23 12.45 -8.21
CA ARG A 196 26.64 11.80 -9.39
C ARG A 196 25.19 11.46 -9.09
N PHE A 197 24.44 11.18 -10.15
CA PHE A 197 23.13 10.57 -10.02
C PHE A 197 23.15 9.16 -10.59
N VAL A 198 22.35 8.27 -10.01
CA VAL A 198 22.14 6.91 -10.49
C VAL A 198 20.66 6.57 -10.42
N ALA A 199 20.13 5.97 -11.49
CA ALA A 199 18.77 5.47 -11.52
C ALA A 199 18.72 4.05 -10.95
N GLY A 200 17.90 3.79 -9.94
CA GLY A 200 17.84 2.47 -9.31
C GLY A 200 16.66 2.27 -8.37
N SER A 201 16.54 1.08 -7.82
CA SER A 201 15.43 0.77 -6.91
C SER A 201 15.69 1.31 -5.50
N ILE A 202 14.63 1.82 -4.87
CA ILE A 202 14.64 2.37 -3.51
C ILE A 202 13.75 1.50 -2.64
N ALA A 203 14.23 1.13 -1.46
CA ALA A 203 13.44 0.44 -0.46
C ALA A 203 12.88 1.43 0.55
N SER A 204 11.62 1.21 0.92
CA SER A 204 10.86 2.04 1.84
C SER A 204 10.28 1.19 2.96
N SER A 205 10.27 1.69 4.19
CA SER A 205 9.65 1.01 5.33
C SER A 205 9.39 2.01 6.46
N ASP A 206 8.45 1.74 7.35
CA ASP A 206 8.27 2.53 8.59
C ASP A 206 9.40 2.32 9.63
N ARG A 207 10.56 1.81 9.20
CA ARG A 207 11.72 1.54 10.03
C ARG A 207 12.93 2.33 9.56
N LEU A 208 13.55 2.99 10.52
CA LEU A 208 14.89 3.54 10.35
C LEU A 208 15.93 2.42 10.40
N VAL A 209 16.35 1.92 9.24
CA VAL A 209 17.32 0.81 9.15
C VAL A 209 18.74 1.30 9.39
N LYS A 210 19.24 1.06 10.60
CA LYS A 210 20.64 1.31 11.00
C LYS A 210 21.44 0.04 11.28
N ASP A 211 20.83 -1.14 11.15
CA ASP A 211 21.50 -2.41 11.39
C ASP A 211 21.65 -3.17 10.06
N PRO A 212 22.88 -3.47 9.60
CA PRO A 212 23.10 -4.24 8.38
C PRO A 212 22.45 -5.63 8.45
N GLN A 213 22.29 -6.23 9.63
CA GLN A 213 21.64 -7.53 9.77
C GLN A 213 20.15 -7.50 9.42
N LEU A 214 19.45 -6.40 9.76
CA LEU A 214 18.05 -6.17 9.35
C LEU A 214 17.93 -5.95 7.85
N LEU A 215 18.99 -5.45 7.22
CA LEU A 215 19.04 -5.16 5.79
C LEU A 215 19.33 -6.41 4.93
N PHE A 216 19.97 -7.45 5.46
CA PHE A 216 20.32 -8.64 4.69
C PHE A 216 19.12 -9.34 4.05
N PRO A 217 17.98 -9.57 4.74
CA PRO A 217 16.79 -10.11 4.10
C PRO A 217 16.30 -9.22 2.95
N TRP A 218 16.38 -7.89 3.10
CA TRP A 218 15.93 -6.94 2.08
C TRP A 218 16.81 -7.01 0.83
N ILE A 219 18.13 -7.08 1.02
CA ILE A 219 19.10 -7.25 -0.07
C ILE A 219 18.87 -8.59 -0.80
N MET A 220 18.57 -9.65 -0.06
CA MET A 220 18.28 -10.96 -0.68
C MET A 220 17.02 -10.93 -1.55
N THR A 221 16.00 -10.18 -1.14
CA THR A 221 14.73 -10.05 -1.87
C THR A 221 14.81 -9.03 -3.01
N ALA A 222 15.48 -7.89 -2.78
CA ALA A 222 15.59 -6.77 -3.71
C ALA A 222 17.08 -6.44 -3.97
N ARG A 223 17.76 -7.32 -4.70
CA ARG A 223 19.21 -7.24 -4.95
C ARG A 223 19.68 -5.96 -5.64
N SER A 224 18.79 -5.25 -6.33
CA SER A 224 19.08 -4.01 -7.07
C SER A 224 18.88 -2.73 -6.24
N MET A 225 18.55 -2.83 -4.95
CA MET A 225 18.27 -1.65 -4.14
C MET A 225 19.54 -0.82 -3.89
N LEU A 226 19.45 0.48 -4.10
CA LEU A 226 20.57 1.42 -3.92
C LEU A 226 20.41 2.27 -2.65
N ALA A 227 19.18 2.50 -2.22
CA ALA A 227 18.86 3.38 -1.10
C ALA A 227 17.73 2.82 -0.23
N VAL A 228 17.74 3.18 1.05
CA VAL A 228 16.70 2.92 2.06
C VAL A 228 16.18 4.23 2.65
N GLU A 229 14.87 4.37 2.71
CA GLU A 229 14.16 5.53 3.28
C GLU A 229 12.80 5.11 3.86
N MET A 230 11.95 6.06 4.23
CA MET A 230 10.76 5.77 5.06
C MET A 230 9.42 6.25 4.48
N GLU A 231 9.38 6.83 3.26
CA GLU A 231 8.18 7.55 2.79
C GLU A 231 7.71 7.20 1.38
N SER A 232 8.60 6.76 0.50
CA SER A 232 8.30 6.62 -0.93
C SER A 232 7.27 5.53 -1.21
N ALA A 233 7.14 4.50 -0.37
CA ALA A 233 6.08 3.50 -0.54
C ALA A 233 4.69 4.09 -0.24
N GLY A 234 4.57 4.96 0.76
CA GLY A 234 3.35 5.69 1.05
C GLY A 234 2.91 6.57 -0.13
N VAL A 235 3.83 7.38 -0.65
CA VAL A 235 3.57 8.23 -1.82
C VAL A 235 3.23 7.38 -3.05
N HIS A 236 4.03 6.36 -3.35
CA HIS A 236 3.78 5.46 -4.47
C HIS A 236 2.38 4.84 -4.41
N ARG A 237 1.96 4.40 -3.22
CA ARG A 237 0.61 3.86 -3.00
C ARG A 237 -0.49 4.91 -3.20
N ALA A 238 -0.27 6.15 -2.77
CA ALA A 238 -1.24 7.23 -2.92
C ALA A 238 -1.44 7.66 -4.38
N THR A 239 -0.39 7.58 -5.20
CA THR A 239 -0.39 8.14 -6.56
C THR A 239 -0.47 7.09 -7.67
N ARG A 240 -0.40 5.79 -7.34
CA ARG A 240 -0.21 4.64 -8.26
C ARG A 240 -1.07 4.64 -9.53
N ASP A 241 -2.27 5.21 -9.47
CA ASP A 241 -3.23 5.27 -10.59
C ASP A 241 -3.76 6.70 -10.83
N LYS A 242 -3.09 7.71 -10.26
CA LYS A 242 -3.52 9.11 -10.26
C LYS A 242 -2.53 10.03 -10.96
N THR A 243 -1.27 9.97 -10.55
CA THR A 243 -0.21 10.82 -11.09
C THR A 243 1.15 10.12 -10.95
N PRO A 244 2.04 10.21 -11.95
CA PRO A 244 3.40 9.72 -11.82
C PRO A 244 4.09 10.29 -10.58
N MET A 245 4.88 9.45 -9.92
CA MET A 245 5.77 9.90 -8.84
C MET A 245 7.19 9.42 -9.06
N ILE A 246 8.14 10.20 -8.57
CA ILE A 246 9.56 9.89 -8.59
C ILE A 246 10.17 10.28 -7.25
N SER A 247 10.94 9.37 -6.66
CA SER A 247 11.75 9.66 -5.49
C SER A 247 13.16 10.07 -5.91
N ILE A 248 13.62 11.21 -5.39
CA ILE A 248 14.95 11.80 -5.59
C ILE A 248 15.63 11.86 -4.23
N ARG A 249 16.62 10.99 -4.02
CA ARG A 249 17.23 10.79 -2.70
C ARG A 249 18.72 11.10 -2.70
N GLY A 250 19.12 12.13 -1.97
CA GLY A 250 20.52 12.37 -1.64
C GLY A 250 21.00 11.39 -0.57
N LEU A 251 22.16 10.76 -0.76
CA LEU A 251 22.67 9.79 0.21
C LEU A 251 23.34 10.50 1.40
N SER A 252 22.67 10.51 2.55
CA SER A 252 23.13 11.22 3.76
C SER A 252 24.04 10.39 4.66
N ASP A 253 23.92 9.07 4.55
CA ASP A 253 24.72 8.08 5.26
C ASP A 253 24.80 6.79 4.43
N ILE A 254 25.71 5.88 4.80
CA ILE A 254 25.81 4.54 4.23
C ILE A 254 25.58 3.55 5.37
N VAL A 255 24.73 2.54 5.17
CA VAL A 255 24.42 1.55 6.20
C VAL A 255 25.69 0.82 6.63
N GLY A 256 26.04 0.91 7.92
CA GLY A 256 27.33 0.47 8.45
C GLY A 256 28.32 1.59 8.80
N LEU A 257 28.07 2.83 8.38
CA LEU A 257 28.84 4.02 8.74
C LEU A 257 28.05 4.87 9.74
N LYS A 258 28.68 5.33 10.83
CA LYS A 258 28.04 6.26 11.75
C LYS A 258 27.70 7.57 11.04
N ARG A 259 26.43 7.98 11.13
CA ARG A 259 25.91 9.21 10.52
C ARG A 259 26.71 10.43 10.96
N GLN A 260 26.93 11.32 10.00
CA GLN A 260 27.64 12.58 10.18
C GLN A 260 26.71 13.71 9.72
N GLU A 261 26.41 14.66 10.61
CA GLU A 261 25.39 15.69 10.39
C GLU A 261 25.67 16.57 9.17
N ALA A 262 26.94 16.91 8.92
CA ALA A 262 27.35 17.67 7.74
C ALA A 262 26.92 17.01 6.43
N TRP A 263 26.90 15.67 6.38
CA TRP A 263 26.45 14.91 5.21
C TRP A 263 24.93 14.89 5.06
N THR A 264 24.18 15.05 6.15
CA THR A 264 22.72 15.27 6.06
C THR A 264 22.42 16.54 5.29
N LYS A 265 23.01 17.67 5.71
CA LYS A 265 22.81 18.95 5.03
C LYS A 265 23.25 18.90 3.57
N TYR A 266 24.43 18.33 3.29
CA TYR A 266 24.93 18.19 1.93
C TYR A 266 23.99 17.35 1.04
N ALA A 267 23.49 16.23 1.57
CA ALA A 267 22.60 15.35 0.82
C ALA A 267 21.24 16.01 0.50
N CYS A 268 20.69 16.81 1.43
CA CYS A 268 19.49 17.61 1.15
C CYS A 268 19.73 18.57 -0.04
N LEU A 269 20.83 19.34 0.00
CA LEU A 269 21.20 20.27 -1.07
C LEU A 269 21.42 19.54 -2.40
N SER A 270 22.13 18.41 -2.39
CA SER A 270 22.39 17.64 -3.60
C SER A 270 21.10 17.07 -4.21
N ALA A 271 20.16 16.58 -3.39
CA ALA A 271 18.88 16.09 -3.86
C ALA A 271 18.02 17.22 -4.48
N ALA A 272 17.96 18.37 -3.81
CA ALA A 272 17.21 19.54 -4.28
C ALA A 272 17.80 20.13 -5.57
N ALA A 273 19.12 20.28 -5.65
CA ALA A 273 19.81 20.77 -6.83
C ALA A 273 19.61 19.83 -8.03
N PHE A 274 19.70 18.51 -7.79
CA PHE A 274 19.39 17.52 -8.82
C PHE A 274 17.93 17.61 -9.26
N ALA A 275 16.96 17.77 -8.36
CA ALA A 275 15.54 17.90 -8.69
C ALA A 275 15.29 19.11 -9.62
N ARG A 276 15.92 20.25 -9.34
CA ARG A 276 15.88 21.45 -10.21
C ARG A 276 16.45 21.14 -11.60
N GLY A 277 17.62 20.52 -11.68
CA GLY A 277 18.23 20.13 -12.96
C GLY A 277 17.38 19.13 -13.73
N TYR A 278 16.78 18.15 -13.03
CA TYR A 278 15.93 17.12 -13.62
C TYR A 278 14.69 17.70 -14.30
N LEU A 279 14.07 18.75 -13.72
CA LEU A 279 12.92 19.41 -14.33
C LEU A 279 13.24 20.00 -15.72
N ARG A 280 14.46 20.46 -15.97
CA ARG A 280 14.88 20.95 -17.30
C ARG A 280 14.89 19.88 -18.39
N THR A 281 14.86 18.60 -18.01
CA THR A 281 14.70 17.48 -18.95
C THR A 281 13.25 17.29 -19.40
N GLN A 282 12.34 18.11 -18.88
CA GLN A 282 10.91 18.08 -19.17
C GLN A 282 10.28 16.69 -18.98
N PRO A 283 10.33 16.13 -17.75
CA PRO A 283 9.78 14.80 -17.49
C PRO A 283 8.27 14.70 -17.77
N VAL A 284 7.57 15.83 -17.69
CA VAL A 284 6.17 16.02 -18.13
C VAL A 284 6.05 17.34 -18.90
N PRO A 285 5.11 17.51 -19.83
CA PRO A 285 4.94 18.79 -20.52
C PRO A 285 4.61 19.93 -19.53
N PRO A 286 5.31 21.08 -19.58
CA PRO A 286 4.91 22.26 -18.82
C PRO A 286 3.54 22.78 -19.29
N GLY A 287 2.67 23.15 -18.37
CA GLY A 287 1.37 23.73 -18.72
C GLY A 287 1.48 25.13 -19.34
N ASN A 288 0.55 25.46 -20.23
CA ASN A 288 0.43 26.80 -20.81
C ASN A 288 -0.30 27.72 -19.84
N TYR A 289 0.43 28.37 -18.93
CA TYR A 289 -0.13 29.41 -18.07
C TYR A 289 0.36 30.76 -18.55
N ALA A 290 -0.57 31.65 -18.87
CA ALA A 290 -0.22 33.03 -19.20
C ALA A 290 0.55 33.63 -18.01
N LEU A 291 1.76 34.13 -18.28
CA LEU A 291 2.56 34.85 -17.30
C LEU A 291 1.91 36.22 -17.05
N GLY A 292 1.38 36.41 -15.83
CA GLY A 292 1.17 37.72 -15.22
C GLY A 292 -0.28 38.20 -15.09
N GLY A 293 -0.57 38.91 -13.99
CA GLY A 293 -1.73 39.80 -13.89
C GLY A 293 -2.52 39.69 -12.59
N THR A 294 -2.23 40.60 -11.66
CA THR A 294 -3.12 41.07 -10.60
C THR A 294 -4.48 41.51 -11.17
N GLY A 295 -5.58 41.25 -10.44
CA GLY A 295 -6.79 42.07 -10.57
C GLY A 295 -8.10 41.32 -10.84
N GLU A 296 -8.92 41.32 -9.78
CA GLU A 296 -10.36 41.59 -9.78
C GLU A 296 -11.35 40.58 -10.39
N ALA A 297 -12.24 40.17 -9.48
CA ALA A 297 -13.54 39.60 -9.79
C ALA A 297 -14.38 40.62 -10.55
N SER A 298 -14.91 40.22 -11.72
CA SER A 298 -16.07 40.85 -12.30
C SER A 298 -17.05 39.78 -12.79
N SER A 299 -18.20 39.78 -12.14
CA SER A 299 -19.49 39.29 -12.63
C SER A 299 -19.79 39.78 -14.04
N GLY A 300 -20.28 38.89 -14.91
CA GLY A 300 -20.83 39.28 -16.20
C GLY A 300 -21.42 38.08 -16.93
N SER A 301 -22.73 37.94 -16.86
CA SER A 301 -23.48 36.98 -17.67
C SER A 301 -23.54 37.44 -19.13
N SER A 302 -23.40 36.52 -20.07
CA SER A 302 -24.18 36.54 -21.31
C SER A 302 -24.07 35.19 -21.99
N GLY A 303 -25.21 34.52 -22.14
CA GLY A 303 -25.31 33.29 -22.90
C GLY A 303 -25.09 33.53 -24.40
N ALA A 304 -24.53 32.52 -25.05
CA ALA A 304 -24.78 32.23 -26.45
C ALA A 304 -24.66 30.71 -26.63
N ASN A 305 -25.78 30.10 -26.99
CA ASN A 305 -25.90 28.71 -27.38
C ASN A 305 -24.93 28.39 -28.51
N VAL A 306 -24.11 27.35 -28.33
CA VAL A 306 -23.50 26.59 -29.42
C VAL A 306 -23.83 25.13 -29.20
N SER A 307 -24.89 24.71 -29.89
CA SER A 307 -25.22 23.37 -30.36
C SER A 307 -24.64 22.18 -29.58
N ASP A 308 -25.56 21.48 -28.91
CA ASP A 308 -25.48 20.06 -28.61
C ASP A 308 -24.94 19.27 -29.82
N ARG A 309 -23.67 18.89 -29.74
CA ARG A 309 -23.20 17.66 -30.37
C ARG A 309 -23.17 16.63 -29.27
N GLU A 310 -24.18 15.77 -29.26
CA GLU A 310 -24.19 14.50 -28.55
C GLU A 310 -22.93 13.71 -28.93
N VAL A 311 -21.86 13.86 -28.16
CA VAL A 311 -20.88 12.79 -27.99
C VAL A 311 -21.54 11.86 -26.98
N ASN A 312 -22.10 10.78 -27.50
CA ASN A 312 -22.60 9.68 -26.70
C ASN A 312 -21.39 8.97 -26.06
N ASP A 313 -20.81 9.61 -25.04
CA ASP A 313 -19.77 9.03 -24.19
C ASP A 313 -20.45 7.93 -23.39
N ALA A 314 -20.32 6.68 -23.86
CA ALA A 314 -20.76 5.52 -23.12
C ALA A 314 -19.96 5.46 -21.81
N GLN A 315 -20.49 6.01 -20.73
CA GLN A 315 -19.92 5.85 -19.40
C GLN A 315 -20.06 4.39 -18.97
N GLU A 316 -18.98 3.79 -18.49
CA GLU A 316 -18.97 2.46 -17.88
C GLU A 316 -19.15 2.57 -16.37
N GLU A 317 -19.74 1.53 -15.78
CA GLU A 317 -19.95 1.42 -14.33
C GLU A 317 -18.90 0.49 -13.72
N GLY A 318 -18.11 1.04 -12.80
CA GLY A 318 -17.12 0.32 -12.00
C GLY A 318 -17.66 0.04 -10.61
N PHE A 319 -17.13 -0.99 -9.96
CA PHE A 319 -17.51 -1.36 -8.61
C PHE A 319 -16.26 -1.36 -7.74
N ALA A 320 -16.30 -0.59 -6.64
CA ALA A 320 -15.23 -0.62 -5.66
C ALA A 320 -15.25 -1.95 -4.92
N ASN A 321 -14.10 -2.42 -4.46
CA ASN A 321 -14.01 -3.61 -3.62
C ASN A 321 -14.36 -3.32 -2.14
N LEU A 322 -15.10 -2.25 -1.89
CA LEU A 322 -15.53 -1.76 -0.58
C LEU A 322 -17.04 -1.97 -0.43
N ILE A 323 -17.44 -2.58 0.69
CA ILE A 323 -18.86 -2.76 1.03
C ILE A 323 -19.13 -2.04 2.35
N HIS A 324 -19.98 -1.02 2.33
CA HIS A 324 -20.32 -0.24 3.52
C HIS A 324 -21.01 -1.12 4.57
N LEU A 325 -20.51 -1.09 5.81
CA LEU A 325 -21.13 -1.70 6.98
C LEU A 325 -22.20 -0.73 7.50
N ARG A 326 -23.47 -1.05 7.25
CA ARG A 326 -24.61 -0.19 7.62
C ARG A 326 -24.97 -0.30 9.09
N GLN A 327 -24.92 -1.52 9.62
CA GLN A 327 -25.32 -1.80 10.99
C GLN A 327 -24.41 -2.85 11.62
N PHE A 328 -24.19 -2.69 12.91
CA PHE A 328 -23.57 -3.63 13.83
C PHE A 328 -24.34 -3.52 15.15
N PRO A 329 -24.17 -4.45 16.12
CA PRO A 329 -24.99 -4.43 17.34
C PRO A 329 -24.81 -3.13 18.12
N ASP A 330 -25.91 -2.52 18.54
CA ASP A 330 -25.91 -1.20 19.21
C ASP A 330 -25.35 -1.24 20.64
N THR A 331 -25.27 -2.43 21.24
CA THR A 331 -24.78 -2.62 22.61
C THR A 331 -23.46 -3.38 22.64
N LEU A 332 -22.47 -2.79 23.32
CA LEU A 332 -21.21 -3.42 23.69
C LEU A 332 -21.29 -3.83 25.16
N TYR A 333 -21.08 -5.11 25.43
CA TYR A 333 -21.05 -5.68 26.77
C TYR A 333 -19.62 -5.76 27.26
N VAL A 334 -19.36 -5.29 28.48
CA VAL A 334 -18.06 -5.38 29.14
C VAL A 334 -18.23 -6.02 30.50
N ALA A 335 -17.40 -7.01 30.81
CA ALA A 335 -17.45 -7.66 32.12
C ALA A 335 -16.06 -8.16 32.52
N PRO A 336 -15.73 -8.20 33.83
CA PRO A 336 -14.51 -8.83 34.31
C PRO A 336 -14.40 -10.27 33.81
N ALA A 337 -13.28 -10.61 33.17
CA ALA A 337 -13.04 -11.93 32.63
C ALA A 337 -12.48 -12.86 33.72
N LEU A 338 -13.01 -14.09 33.81
CA LEU A 338 -12.47 -15.13 34.70
C LEU A 338 -11.14 -15.71 34.20
N ARG A 339 -10.70 -15.30 33.01
CA ARG A 339 -9.46 -15.72 32.35
C ARG A 339 -8.83 -14.49 31.70
N HIS A 340 -7.52 -14.33 31.88
CA HIS A 340 -6.78 -13.15 31.40
C HIS A 340 -6.39 -13.22 29.92
N THR A 341 -6.49 -14.39 29.28
CA THR A 341 -6.12 -14.59 27.88
C THR A 341 -7.25 -15.16 27.07
N ARG A 342 -7.36 -14.72 25.80
CA ARG A 342 -8.33 -15.27 24.85
C ARG A 342 -8.17 -16.79 24.68
N GLN A 343 -6.95 -17.30 24.66
CA GLN A 343 -6.69 -18.73 24.53
C GLN A 343 -7.19 -19.51 25.76
N GLY A 344 -6.94 -19.02 26.98
CA GLY A 344 -7.42 -19.64 28.21
C GLY A 344 -8.95 -19.60 28.32
N ALA A 345 -9.56 -18.49 27.93
CA ALA A 345 -11.01 -18.35 27.84
C ALA A 345 -11.63 -19.30 26.81
N TRP A 346 -11.03 -19.41 25.61
CA TRP A 346 -11.49 -20.34 24.58
C TRP A 346 -11.35 -21.81 25.02
N ALA A 347 -10.27 -22.16 25.72
CA ALA A 347 -10.10 -23.49 26.28
C ALA A 347 -11.18 -23.83 27.31
N ALA A 348 -11.52 -22.90 28.21
CA ALA A 348 -12.60 -23.07 29.18
C ALA A 348 -13.97 -23.26 28.49
N LEU A 349 -14.28 -22.42 27.50
CA LEU A 349 -15.49 -22.53 26.69
C LEU A 349 -15.62 -23.89 25.98
N ASN A 350 -14.51 -24.50 25.55
CA ASN A 350 -14.54 -25.83 24.93
C ASN A 350 -14.65 -26.97 25.93
N GLN A 351 -14.11 -26.83 27.14
CA GLN A 351 -14.21 -27.84 28.22
C GLN A 351 -15.63 -27.95 28.76
N SER A 352 -16.38 -26.85 28.79
CA SER A 352 -17.77 -26.82 29.29
C SER A 352 -18.82 -27.15 28.21
N GLY A 353 -18.42 -27.70 27.06
CA GLY A 353 -19.32 -28.01 25.95
C GLY A 353 -19.94 -29.41 26.09
N SER A 354 -21.25 -29.53 25.96
CA SER A 354 -21.98 -30.82 25.93
C SER A 354 -21.88 -31.54 24.58
N GLY A 355 -21.31 -30.88 23.56
CA GLY A 355 -21.16 -31.43 22.20
C GLY A 355 -22.44 -31.39 21.38
N GLN A 356 -23.53 -30.83 21.92
CA GLN A 356 -24.80 -30.70 21.21
C GLN A 356 -24.80 -29.51 20.23
N PRO A 357 -25.59 -29.57 19.13
CA PRO A 357 -25.67 -28.49 18.13
C PRO A 357 -26.06 -27.10 18.68
N GLY A 358 -26.70 -27.03 19.85
CA GLY A 358 -27.05 -25.78 20.55
C GLY A 358 -25.91 -25.11 21.32
N ASP A 359 -24.74 -25.73 21.45
CA ASP A 359 -23.59 -25.22 22.22
C ASP A 359 -22.72 -24.19 21.48
N TYR A 360 -23.34 -23.38 20.64
CA TYR A 360 -22.63 -22.36 19.88
C TYR A 360 -21.98 -21.33 20.82
N VAL A 361 -20.70 -21.05 20.55
CA VAL A 361 -19.96 -19.97 21.21
C VAL A 361 -19.84 -18.82 20.21
N PRO A 362 -20.42 -17.64 20.51
CA PRO A 362 -20.23 -16.46 19.65
C PRO A 362 -18.74 -16.11 19.56
N GLY A 363 -18.30 -15.65 18.40
CA GLY A 363 -16.93 -15.25 18.11
C GLY A 363 -16.68 -13.74 18.28
N ALA A 364 -17.73 -12.93 18.31
CA ALA A 364 -17.71 -11.46 18.40
C ALA A 364 -17.38 -10.93 19.81
N TRP A 365 -16.34 -11.46 20.44
CA TRP A 365 -15.81 -11.01 21.72
C TRP A 365 -14.28 -10.95 21.70
N THR A 366 -13.67 -10.25 22.63
CA THR A 366 -12.22 -10.24 22.89
C THR A 366 -11.93 -10.00 24.39
N ILE A 367 -10.68 -10.21 24.82
CA ILE A 367 -10.24 -9.93 26.20
C ILE A 367 -9.11 -8.92 26.16
N TYR A 368 -9.22 -7.88 26.98
CA TYR A 368 -8.23 -6.83 27.12
C TYR A 368 -8.30 -6.23 28.53
N GLU A 369 -7.14 -6.01 29.17
CA GLU A 369 -7.03 -5.49 30.55
C GLU A 369 -8.03 -6.15 31.52
N ASP A 370 -7.98 -7.48 31.60
CA ASP A 370 -8.81 -8.32 32.47
C ASP A 370 -10.33 -8.22 32.25
N ASN A 371 -10.77 -7.54 31.19
CA ASN A 371 -12.17 -7.44 30.81
C ASN A 371 -12.46 -8.19 29.50
N LEU A 372 -13.62 -8.82 29.44
CA LEU A 372 -14.21 -9.35 28.22
C LEU A 372 -15.10 -8.28 27.59
N TYR A 373 -14.87 -8.02 26.30
CA TYR A 373 -15.69 -7.15 25.46
C TYR A 373 -16.47 -8.02 24.48
N SER A 374 -17.77 -7.79 24.29
CA SER A 374 -18.61 -8.60 23.40
C SER A 374 -19.69 -7.78 22.71
N LEU A 375 -19.95 -8.08 21.42
CA LEU A 375 -21.12 -7.57 20.68
C LEU A 375 -22.36 -8.49 20.82
N VAL A 376 -22.20 -9.62 21.50
CA VAL A 376 -23.28 -10.56 21.81
C VAL A 376 -23.49 -10.56 23.31
N ASP A 377 -24.74 -10.55 23.75
CA ASP A 377 -25.09 -10.62 25.17
C ASP A 377 -24.44 -11.85 25.81
N PRO A 378 -23.52 -11.65 26.77
CA PRO A 378 -22.85 -12.76 27.44
C PRO A 378 -23.80 -13.64 28.26
N GLU A 379 -24.87 -13.08 28.84
CA GLU A 379 -25.82 -13.81 29.70
C GLU A 379 -26.65 -14.81 28.91
N LEU A 380 -26.99 -14.43 27.67
CA LEU A 380 -27.78 -15.25 26.75
C LEU A 380 -26.91 -16.22 25.93
N SER A 381 -25.61 -16.25 26.17
CA SER A 381 -24.67 -17.10 25.44
C SER A 381 -23.76 -17.88 26.39
N ARG A 382 -22.89 -18.73 25.82
CA ARG A 382 -21.91 -19.49 26.60
C ARG A 382 -20.82 -18.60 27.21
N LEU A 383 -20.73 -17.32 26.82
CA LEU A 383 -19.75 -16.38 27.36
C LEU A 383 -19.94 -16.13 28.86
N LYS A 384 -21.17 -16.28 29.41
CA LYS A 384 -21.41 -16.22 30.86
C LYS A 384 -20.52 -17.13 31.71
N SER A 385 -20.00 -18.22 31.12
CA SER A 385 -19.12 -19.18 31.82
C SER A 385 -17.69 -18.68 32.03
N ILE A 386 -17.29 -17.58 31.38
CA ILE A 386 -15.93 -17.03 31.41
C ILE A 386 -15.86 -15.59 31.91
N ILE A 387 -16.95 -15.05 32.47
CA ILE A 387 -17.03 -13.71 33.03
C ILE A 387 -17.65 -13.73 34.42
N ASP A 388 -17.49 -12.64 35.17
CA ASP A 388 -18.35 -12.35 36.31
C ASP A 388 -19.70 -11.80 35.82
N VAL A 389 -20.73 -12.64 35.85
CA VAL A 389 -22.09 -12.30 35.38
C VAL A 389 -22.71 -11.18 36.23
N GLY A 390 -22.30 -11.02 37.50
CA GLY A 390 -22.83 -9.98 38.38
C GLY A 390 -22.32 -8.57 38.08
N ALA A 391 -21.32 -8.44 37.20
CA ALA A 391 -20.61 -7.19 36.91
C ALA A 391 -20.56 -6.88 35.40
N ILE A 392 -21.69 -7.06 34.70
CA ILE A 392 -21.81 -6.74 33.27
C ILE A 392 -22.23 -5.27 33.09
N ASP A 393 -21.36 -4.50 32.47
CA ASP A 393 -21.64 -3.15 32.01
C ASP A 393 -22.08 -3.14 30.53
N ARG A 394 -22.94 -2.18 30.17
CA ARG A 394 -23.47 -1.99 28.81
C ARG A 394 -23.12 -0.61 28.30
N PHE A 395 -22.55 -0.55 27.11
CA PHE A 395 -22.16 0.69 26.43
C PHE A 395 -22.81 0.76 25.05
N GLU A 396 -22.98 1.98 24.54
CA GLU A 396 -23.35 2.18 23.15
C GLU A 396 -22.14 1.83 22.26
N THR A 397 -22.30 0.88 21.34
CA THR A 397 -21.22 0.46 20.45
C THR A 397 -20.74 1.61 19.55
N GLY A 398 -21.63 2.55 19.20
CA GLY A 398 -21.32 3.73 18.40
C GLY A 398 -20.19 4.59 18.99
N GLU A 399 -20.16 4.78 20.32
CA GLU A 399 -19.11 5.55 20.99
C GLU A 399 -17.71 4.92 20.79
N TRP A 400 -17.66 3.59 20.69
CA TRP A 400 -16.42 2.84 20.46
C TRP A 400 -16.06 2.76 18.97
N ALA A 401 -17.07 2.61 18.11
CA ALA A 401 -16.92 2.56 16.67
C ALA A 401 -16.42 3.90 16.08
N LEU A 402 -16.75 5.01 16.73
CA LEU A 402 -16.42 6.39 16.31
C LEU A 402 -15.28 7.03 17.13
N ALA A 403 -14.79 6.36 18.18
CA ALA A 403 -13.75 6.91 19.05
C ALA A 403 -12.50 7.33 18.27
N GLU A 404 -11.88 8.46 18.62
CA GLU A 404 -10.57 8.88 18.11
C GLU A 404 -9.40 8.05 18.69
N ASN A 405 -9.68 7.27 19.73
CA ASN A 405 -8.69 6.43 20.39
C ASN A 405 -8.37 5.17 19.57
N ASP A 406 -7.11 5.05 19.14
CA ASP A 406 -6.58 3.91 18.38
C ASP A 406 -6.80 2.54 19.04
N LEU A 407 -6.71 2.46 20.37
CA LEU A 407 -6.92 1.21 21.10
C LEU A 407 -8.38 0.76 21.00
N ARG A 408 -9.35 1.67 21.21
CA ARG A 408 -10.79 1.37 21.09
C ARG A 408 -11.14 0.95 19.66
N ARG A 409 -10.59 1.62 18.65
CA ARG A 409 -10.75 1.22 17.23
C ARG A 409 -10.22 -0.18 16.97
N ARG A 410 -9.03 -0.52 17.48
CA ARG A 410 -8.45 -1.86 17.32
C ARG A 410 -9.32 -2.93 17.98
N LEU A 411 -9.78 -2.70 19.20
CA LEU A 411 -10.68 -3.63 19.90
C LEU A 411 -12.00 -3.79 19.12
N PHE A 412 -12.58 -2.70 18.65
CA PHE A 412 -13.80 -2.74 17.83
C PHE A 412 -13.61 -3.56 16.54
N VAL A 413 -12.49 -3.38 15.82
CA VAL A 413 -12.17 -4.18 14.62
C VAL A 413 -12.03 -5.67 14.97
N GLN A 414 -11.47 -6.04 16.13
CA GLN A 414 -11.43 -7.43 16.56
C GLN A 414 -12.84 -8.02 16.77
N LEU A 415 -13.74 -7.24 17.35
CA LEU A 415 -15.15 -7.64 17.53
C LEU A 415 -15.87 -7.80 16.20
N LEU A 416 -15.68 -6.86 15.25
CA LEU A 416 -16.21 -6.95 13.90
C LEU A 416 -15.68 -8.18 13.14
N ASN A 417 -14.39 -8.50 13.28
CA ASN A 417 -13.82 -9.71 12.68
C ASN A 417 -14.43 -10.99 13.27
N GLY A 418 -14.72 -11.01 14.57
CA GLY A 418 -15.46 -12.09 15.22
C GLY A 418 -16.87 -12.21 14.68
N ALA A 419 -17.61 -11.10 14.61
CA ALA A 419 -18.96 -11.04 14.07
C ALA A 419 -19.03 -11.48 12.60
N LEU A 420 -18.06 -11.05 11.78
CA LEU A 420 -17.99 -11.45 10.37
C LEU A 420 -17.78 -12.95 10.21
N ARG A 421 -16.93 -13.58 11.04
CA ARG A 421 -16.73 -15.04 11.04
C ARG A 421 -18.02 -15.77 11.38
N ASP A 422 -18.74 -15.28 12.39
CA ASP A 422 -20.01 -15.83 12.83
C ASP A 422 -21.09 -15.73 11.75
N ASP A 423 -21.18 -14.58 11.07
CA ASP A 423 -22.12 -14.32 9.99
C ASP A 423 -21.86 -15.18 8.77
N LEU A 424 -20.60 -15.32 8.38
CA LEU A 424 -20.19 -16.15 7.26
C LEU A 424 -20.28 -17.65 7.57
N TRP A 425 -20.22 -18.02 8.86
CA TRP A 425 -20.34 -19.42 9.27
C TRP A 425 -21.65 -20.04 8.80
N GLY A 426 -22.75 -19.29 8.91
CA GLY A 426 -24.10 -19.70 8.48
C GLY A 426 -24.22 -19.96 6.98
N HIS A 427 -23.36 -19.33 6.17
CA HIS A 427 -23.29 -19.56 4.73
C HIS A 427 -22.28 -20.64 4.34
N GLY A 428 -21.77 -21.40 5.31
CA GLY A 428 -20.76 -22.43 5.08
C GLY A 428 -19.45 -21.84 4.57
N VAL A 429 -19.11 -20.62 4.99
CA VAL A 429 -17.82 -19.96 4.75
C VAL A 429 -17.04 -19.99 6.07
N ARG A 430 -15.73 -20.21 6.00
CA ARG A 430 -14.85 -20.28 7.17
C ARG A 430 -13.64 -19.41 6.99
N TYR A 431 -13.17 -18.84 8.10
CA TYR A 431 -11.90 -18.15 8.13
C TYR A 431 -10.76 -19.14 8.32
N HIS A 432 -9.69 -18.94 7.54
CA HIS A 432 -8.52 -19.78 7.45
C HIS A 432 -7.28 -18.92 7.71
N SER A 433 -6.68 -19.09 8.90
CA SER A 433 -5.60 -18.24 9.40
C SER A 433 -4.25 -18.49 8.72
N ASP A 434 -4.07 -19.64 8.06
CA ASP A 434 -2.90 -19.99 7.25
C ASP A 434 -2.68 -19.03 6.09
N LEU A 435 -3.76 -18.50 5.51
CA LEU A 435 -3.73 -17.58 4.36
C LEU A 435 -4.44 -16.24 4.62
N ASP A 436 -5.00 -16.04 5.81
CA ASP A 436 -5.84 -14.87 6.16
C ASP A 436 -7.02 -14.69 5.19
N VAL A 437 -7.77 -15.76 4.94
CA VAL A 437 -8.90 -15.75 3.98
C VAL A 437 -10.18 -16.35 4.54
N TYR A 438 -11.31 -15.86 4.06
CA TYR A 438 -12.63 -16.47 4.21
C TYR A 438 -12.92 -17.32 2.96
N ALA A 439 -13.13 -18.63 3.11
CA ALA A 439 -13.36 -19.54 1.98
C ALA A 439 -14.65 -20.34 2.15
N PHE A 440 -15.36 -20.60 1.05
CA PHE A 440 -16.48 -21.55 1.05
C PHE A 440 -15.96 -22.95 1.39
N MET A 441 -16.57 -23.61 2.38
CA MET A 441 -16.22 -24.99 2.71
C MET A 441 -16.63 -25.95 1.61
N GLY A 442 -15.74 -26.88 1.30
CA GLY A 442 -16.02 -28.07 0.50
C GLY A 442 -16.07 -29.31 1.40
N ARG A 443 -16.95 -30.26 1.08
CA ARG A 443 -16.98 -31.58 1.71
C ARG A 443 -16.62 -32.62 0.65
N THR A 444 -15.80 -33.59 1.02
CA THR A 444 -15.33 -34.64 0.11
C THR A 444 -16.46 -35.50 -0.42
N GLU A 445 -17.53 -35.66 0.36
CA GLU A 445 -18.71 -36.47 0.04
C GLU A 445 -19.77 -35.70 -0.77
N GLU A 446 -19.65 -34.38 -0.87
CA GLU A 446 -20.59 -33.54 -1.63
C GLU A 446 -20.01 -33.26 -3.03
N GLY A 447 -20.86 -33.05 -4.03
CA GLY A 447 -20.40 -32.58 -5.35
C GLY A 447 -19.99 -31.10 -5.34
N PRO A 448 -19.51 -30.56 -6.48
CA PRO A 448 -19.17 -29.14 -6.61
C PRO A 448 -20.30 -28.21 -6.14
N ARG A 449 -20.00 -27.31 -5.21
CA ARG A 449 -20.98 -26.40 -4.63
C ARG A 449 -21.24 -25.22 -5.57
N ARG A 450 -22.51 -25.00 -5.92
CA ARG A 450 -22.95 -23.88 -6.76
C ARG A 450 -23.78 -22.87 -5.97
N LEU A 451 -23.57 -21.59 -6.23
CA LEU A 451 -24.32 -20.47 -5.64
C LEU A 451 -25.04 -19.70 -6.73
N LYS A 452 -26.34 -19.45 -6.55
CA LYS A 452 -27.12 -18.50 -7.36
C LYS A 452 -27.01 -17.11 -6.74
N TYR A 453 -26.71 -16.10 -7.54
CA TYR A 453 -26.58 -14.72 -7.08
C TYR A 453 -27.09 -13.72 -8.13
N PRO A 454 -27.57 -12.53 -7.71
CA PRO A 454 -27.90 -11.46 -8.64
C PRO A 454 -26.60 -10.90 -9.26
N ASN A 455 -26.47 -11.01 -10.58
CA ASN A 455 -25.46 -10.31 -11.37
C ASN A 455 -26.08 -9.03 -11.95
N LEU A 456 -25.28 -8.12 -12.51
CA LEU A 456 -25.70 -6.75 -12.88
C LEU A 456 -27.00 -6.67 -13.70
N LYS A 457 -27.26 -7.64 -14.58
CA LYS A 457 -28.45 -7.66 -15.45
C LYS A 457 -29.35 -8.89 -15.27
N VAL A 458 -28.83 -9.99 -14.73
CA VAL A 458 -29.54 -11.29 -14.64
C VAL A 458 -29.08 -12.08 -13.43
N ARG A 459 -29.88 -13.05 -12.96
CA ARG A 459 -29.41 -14.04 -11.98
C ARG A 459 -28.40 -14.97 -12.64
N SER A 460 -27.24 -15.15 -12.02
CA SER A 460 -26.18 -16.04 -12.49
C SER A 460 -25.94 -17.16 -11.46
N THR A 461 -25.37 -18.27 -11.93
CA THR A 461 -24.91 -19.37 -11.06
C THR A 461 -23.41 -19.51 -11.21
N SER A 462 -22.68 -19.56 -10.09
CA SER A 462 -21.24 -19.82 -10.08
C SER A 462 -20.89 -20.99 -9.18
N THR A 463 -19.88 -21.77 -9.57
CA THR A 463 -19.34 -22.86 -8.75
C THR A 463 -18.35 -22.29 -7.75
N VAL A 464 -18.76 -22.19 -6.48
CA VAL A 464 -17.97 -21.61 -5.39
C VAL A 464 -17.03 -22.63 -4.71
N VAL A 465 -17.28 -23.93 -4.93
CA VAL A 465 -16.34 -25.01 -4.60
C VAL A 465 -16.26 -25.96 -5.79
N SER A 466 -15.09 -26.07 -6.39
CA SER A 466 -14.81 -26.90 -7.57
C SER A 466 -13.97 -28.11 -7.18
N HIS A 467 -14.24 -29.26 -7.81
CA HIS A 467 -13.58 -30.54 -7.54
C HIS A 467 -12.76 -30.92 -8.76
N TYR A 468 -11.51 -31.34 -8.55
CA TYR A 468 -10.58 -31.67 -9.61
C TYR A 468 -9.84 -32.97 -9.30
N GLU A 469 -9.46 -33.68 -10.36
CA GLU A 469 -8.52 -34.80 -10.31
C GLU A 469 -7.26 -34.44 -11.08
N ALA A 470 -6.11 -34.86 -10.58
CA ALA A 470 -4.82 -34.73 -11.24
C ALA A 470 -4.07 -36.07 -11.19
N THR A 471 -3.43 -36.44 -12.30
CA THR A 471 -2.60 -37.64 -12.39
C THR A 471 -1.13 -37.25 -12.35
N SER A 472 -0.34 -37.86 -11.46
CA SER A 472 1.12 -37.69 -11.42
C SER A 472 1.78 -38.37 -12.61
N LYS A 473 3.05 -38.02 -12.86
CA LYS A 473 3.90 -38.68 -13.86
C LYS A 473 3.99 -40.20 -13.64
N ASP A 474 3.90 -40.64 -12.38
CA ASP A 474 3.90 -42.06 -12.00
C ASP A 474 2.50 -42.73 -12.08
N GLY A 475 1.53 -42.10 -12.73
CA GLY A 475 0.17 -42.63 -12.92
C GLY A 475 -0.77 -42.55 -11.70
N ARG A 476 -0.28 -42.10 -10.53
CA ARG A 476 -1.11 -41.93 -9.32
C ARG A 476 -2.09 -40.77 -9.48
N LYS A 477 -3.37 -41.00 -9.19
CA LYS A 477 -4.41 -39.96 -9.17
C LYS A 477 -4.53 -39.31 -7.80
N PHE A 478 -4.72 -37.99 -7.79
CA PHE A 478 -4.93 -37.19 -6.58
C PHE A 478 -6.09 -36.23 -6.82
N THR A 479 -6.98 -36.11 -5.84
CA THR A 479 -8.06 -35.14 -5.86
C THR A 479 -7.60 -33.83 -5.20
N TYR A 480 -8.15 -32.71 -5.68
CA TYR A 480 -7.98 -31.42 -5.03
C TYR A 480 -9.19 -30.53 -5.30
N TYR A 481 -9.37 -29.53 -4.45
CA TYR A 481 -10.55 -28.68 -4.42
C TYR A 481 -10.14 -27.23 -4.52
N ARG A 482 -10.90 -26.43 -5.28
CA ARG A 482 -10.75 -24.97 -5.34
C ARG A 482 -11.94 -24.33 -4.66
N HIS A 483 -11.67 -23.50 -3.68
CA HIS A 483 -12.65 -22.77 -2.91
C HIS A 483 -12.57 -21.30 -3.29
N ASN A 484 -13.69 -20.70 -3.71
CA ASN A 484 -13.77 -19.24 -3.78
C ASN A 484 -13.48 -18.71 -2.38
N ALA A 485 -12.58 -17.74 -2.31
CA ALA A 485 -12.18 -17.11 -1.06
C ALA A 485 -12.12 -15.57 -1.20
N PHE A 486 -12.01 -14.88 -0.09
CA PHE A 486 -11.61 -13.47 -0.08
C PHE A 486 -10.77 -13.14 1.15
N GLN A 487 -9.88 -12.17 1.01
CA GLN A 487 -9.27 -11.47 2.14
C GLN A 487 -10.17 -10.29 2.52
N GLY A 488 -10.49 -10.17 3.82
CA GLY A 488 -11.41 -9.16 4.33
C GLY A 488 -10.73 -8.23 5.32
N ARG A 489 -10.87 -6.91 5.15
CA ARG A 489 -10.34 -5.91 6.09
C ARG A 489 -11.37 -4.82 6.36
N PHE A 490 -11.66 -4.56 7.64
CA PHE A 490 -12.48 -3.41 8.01
C PHE A 490 -11.67 -2.11 7.89
N ARG A 491 -12.22 -1.11 7.21
CA ARG A 491 -11.62 0.20 6.94
C ARG A 491 -12.53 1.30 7.46
N TRP A 492 -11.94 2.26 8.15
CA TRP A 492 -12.60 3.51 8.53
C TRP A 492 -12.30 4.56 7.45
N LEU A 493 -13.31 4.96 6.68
CA LEU A 493 -13.17 5.88 5.56
C LEU A 493 -14.34 6.86 5.55
N GLY A 494 -14.06 8.16 5.47
CA GLY A 494 -15.11 9.19 5.35
C GLY A 494 -16.18 9.14 6.47
N GLY A 495 -15.78 8.80 7.69
CA GLY A 495 -16.70 8.68 8.83
C GLY A 495 -17.58 7.42 8.83
N LYS A 496 -17.23 6.40 8.02
CA LYS A 496 -18.00 5.16 7.89
C LYS A 496 -17.09 3.93 7.89
N TRP A 497 -17.65 2.80 8.34
CA TRP A 497 -16.97 1.51 8.29
C TRP A 497 -17.25 0.79 6.97
N TYR A 498 -16.22 0.30 6.31
CA TYR A 498 -16.30 -0.51 5.09
C TYR A 498 -15.60 -1.84 5.30
N LEU A 499 -16.14 -2.92 4.73
CA LEU A 499 -15.40 -4.16 4.53
C LEU A 499 -14.74 -4.10 3.14
N GLU A 500 -13.42 -3.97 3.12
CA GLU A 500 -12.60 -4.17 1.93
C GLU A 500 -12.49 -5.67 1.64
N ILE A 501 -12.77 -6.07 0.41
CA ILE A 501 -12.79 -7.47 -0.05
C ILE A 501 -11.79 -7.62 -1.19
N THR A 502 -10.84 -8.53 -1.05
CA THR A 502 -9.96 -8.94 -2.16
C THR A 502 -10.28 -10.39 -2.51
N PRO A 503 -11.03 -10.65 -3.61
CA PRO A 503 -11.33 -12.01 -4.04
C PRO A 503 -10.05 -12.81 -4.33
N THR A 504 -10.05 -14.09 -3.96
CA THR A 504 -8.95 -15.01 -4.17
C THR A 504 -9.46 -16.45 -4.13
N TYR A 505 -8.56 -17.43 -4.15
CA TYR A 505 -8.93 -18.83 -4.04
C TYR A 505 -8.10 -19.53 -2.97
N ARG A 506 -8.72 -20.48 -2.26
CA ARG A 506 -8.01 -21.45 -1.43
C ARG A 506 -8.04 -22.81 -2.12
N PHE A 507 -6.93 -23.52 -2.10
CA PHE A 507 -6.84 -24.87 -2.67
C PHE A 507 -6.59 -25.88 -1.56
N THR A 508 -7.32 -26.99 -1.56
CA THR A 508 -7.17 -28.05 -0.55
C THR A 508 -7.07 -29.41 -1.22
N PHE A 509 -6.41 -30.38 -0.57
CA PHE A 509 -6.33 -31.75 -1.10
C PHE A 509 -7.47 -32.64 -0.61
N ASN A 510 -8.16 -32.27 0.47
CA ASN A 510 -9.24 -33.05 1.09
C ASN A 510 -10.48 -32.19 1.45
N GLY A 511 -10.64 -31.02 0.82
CA GLY A 511 -11.73 -30.08 1.13
C GLY A 511 -11.48 -29.21 2.36
N LYS A 512 -10.44 -29.49 3.16
CA LYS A 512 -10.15 -28.80 4.43
C LYS A 512 -8.71 -28.29 4.51
N ASP A 513 -7.73 -29.16 4.33
CA ASP A 513 -6.31 -28.91 4.55
C ASP A 513 -5.63 -28.39 3.28
N LEU A 514 -4.70 -27.46 3.45
CA LEU A 514 -4.08 -26.71 2.36
C LEU A 514 -3.37 -27.64 1.36
N ASP A 515 -3.64 -27.47 0.07
CA ASP A 515 -2.99 -28.24 -0.98
C ASP A 515 -1.50 -27.86 -1.09
N ARG A 516 -0.62 -28.85 -1.17
CA ARG A 516 0.83 -28.61 -1.32
C ARG A 516 1.21 -27.83 -2.59
N PHE A 517 0.34 -27.81 -3.60
CA PHE A 517 0.52 -27.05 -4.84
C PHE A 517 -0.31 -25.76 -4.87
N HIS A 518 -0.80 -25.28 -3.72
CA HIS A 518 -1.63 -24.09 -3.59
C HIS A 518 -1.12 -22.90 -4.41
N GLU A 519 0.13 -22.48 -4.17
CA GLU A 519 0.73 -21.31 -4.85
C GLU A 519 0.73 -21.44 -6.38
N LYS A 520 1.17 -22.60 -6.87
CA LYS A 520 1.21 -22.88 -8.31
C LYS A 520 -0.19 -22.82 -8.92
N ARG A 521 -1.19 -23.42 -8.26
CA ARG A 521 -2.59 -23.43 -8.74
C ARG A 521 -3.23 -22.04 -8.68
N LEU A 522 -2.93 -21.28 -7.62
CA LEU A 522 -3.39 -19.90 -7.46
C LEU A 522 -2.81 -18.98 -8.54
N SER A 523 -1.51 -19.07 -8.81
CA SER A 523 -0.89 -18.31 -9.91
C SER A 523 -1.50 -18.70 -11.27
N GLY A 524 -1.80 -19.99 -11.48
CA GLY A 524 -2.34 -20.49 -12.74
C GLY A 524 -3.71 -19.92 -13.05
N ILE A 525 -4.59 -19.85 -12.04
CA ILE A 525 -5.93 -19.27 -12.22
C ILE A 525 -5.89 -17.74 -12.33
N LYS A 526 -5.04 -17.06 -11.54
CA LYS A 526 -4.93 -15.59 -11.60
C LYS A 526 -4.43 -15.09 -12.95
N ARG A 527 -3.57 -15.85 -13.64
CA ARG A 527 -3.08 -15.50 -14.99
C ARG A 527 -4.16 -15.44 -16.08
N ILE A 528 -5.24 -16.20 -15.93
CA ILE A 528 -6.31 -16.31 -16.92
C ILE A 528 -7.56 -15.52 -16.52
N GLU A 529 -7.56 -14.91 -15.33
CA GLU A 529 -8.70 -14.19 -14.78
C GLU A 529 -8.74 -12.75 -15.30
N LYS A 530 -9.85 -12.38 -15.97
CA LYS A 530 -10.11 -11.03 -16.48
C LYS A 530 -11.03 -10.24 -15.53
N ASN A 531 -11.11 -8.92 -15.71
CA ASN A 531 -11.89 -7.98 -14.88
C ASN A 531 -13.34 -8.41 -14.63
N ARG A 532 -14.05 -8.91 -15.66
CA ARG A 532 -15.42 -9.42 -15.51
C ARG A 532 -15.55 -10.60 -14.54
N SER A 533 -14.52 -11.46 -14.46
CA SER A 533 -14.50 -12.58 -13.51
C SER A 533 -14.30 -12.07 -12.09
N VAL A 534 -13.39 -11.11 -11.90
CA VAL A 534 -13.18 -10.45 -10.59
C VAL A 534 -14.45 -9.75 -10.12
N LEU A 535 -15.13 -9.00 -10.99
CA LEU A 535 -16.42 -8.37 -10.68
C LEU A 535 -17.49 -9.41 -10.32
N SER A 536 -17.55 -10.53 -11.04
CA SER A 536 -18.46 -11.64 -10.70
C SER A 536 -18.17 -12.20 -9.32
N GLN A 537 -16.88 -12.30 -8.93
CA GLN A 537 -16.51 -12.71 -7.57
C GLN A 537 -16.93 -11.69 -6.51
N LEU A 538 -16.75 -10.39 -6.74
CA LEU A 538 -17.21 -9.34 -5.83
C LEU A 538 -18.73 -9.42 -5.63
N LEU A 539 -19.49 -9.62 -6.71
CA LEU A 539 -20.95 -9.77 -6.64
C LEU A 539 -21.38 -11.02 -5.88
N ILE A 540 -20.65 -12.14 -6.01
CA ILE A 540 -20.86 -13.36 -5.19
C ILE A 540 -20.66 -13.05 -3.71
N TRP A 541 -19.57 -12.36 -3.36
CA TRP A 541 -19.27 -12.05 -1.96
C TRP A 541 -20.25 -11.05 -1.37
N GLN A 542 -20.63 -10.01 -2.11
CA GLN A 542 -21.72 -9.12 -1.73
C GLN A 542 -23.02 -9.91 -1.49
N ALA A 543 -23.42 -10.78 -2.41
CA ALA A 543 -24.64 -11.56 -2.28
C ALA A 543 -24.58 -12.48 -1.05
N THR A 544 -23.42 -13.09 -0.78
CA THR A 544 -23.21 -13.96 0.37
C THR A 544 -23.25 -13.18 1.67
N LEU A 545 -22.54 -12.05 1.72
CA LEU A 545 -22.53 -11.16 2.88
C LEU A 545 -23.89 -10.57 3.15
N ARG A 546 -24.78 -10.45 2.17
CA ARG A 546 -26.12 -9.86 2.34
C ARG A 546 -27.23 -10.88 2.43
N ALA A 547 -26.94 -12.16 2.20
CA ALA A 547 -27.95 -13.20 2.19
C ALA A 547 -28.53 -13.40 3.61
N PRO A 548 -29.83 -13.68 3.74
CA PRO A 548 -30.41 -14.11 5.00
C PRO A 548 -29.86 -15.49 5.37
N TRP A 549 -29.71 -15.76 6.67
CA TRP A 549 -29.42 -17.11 7.13
C TRP A 549 -30.61 -18.02 6.86
N THR A 550 -30.35 -19.20 6.31
CA THR A 550 -31.42 -20.15 5.95
C THR A 550 -31.58 -21.28 6.96
N ARG A 551 -30.63 -21.45 7.90
CA ARG A 551 -30.55 -22.63 8.81
C ARG A 551 -29.90 -22.34 10.17
N VAL A 552 -29.91 -21.09 10.66
CA VAL A 552 -29.31 -20.73 11.95
C VAL A 552 -30.34 -19.97 12.78
N ASP A 553 -30.60 -20.45 14.00
CA ASP A 553 -31.54 -19.85 14.95
C ASP A 553 -30.84 -18.79 15.82
N ARG A 554 -30.39 -17.71 15.17
CA ARG A 554 -29.88 -16.50 15.86
C ARG A 554 -30.05 -15.28 14.94
N ALA A 555 -29.82 -14.08 15.47
CA ALA A 555 -29.80 -12.84 14.68
C ALA A 555 -28.42 -12.57 14.07
N ARG A 556 -28.40 -12.01 12.85
CA ARG A 556 -27.18 -11.60 12.16
C ARG A 556 -26.56 -10.39 12.84
N LEU A 557 -25.24 -10.35 12.95
CA LEU A 557 -24.56 -9.30 13.70
C LEU A 557 -24.25 -8.07 12.83
N LEU A 558 -23.82 -8.28 11.58
CA LEU A 558 -23.36 -7.19 10.71
C LEU A 558 -24.27 -7.04 9.49
N GLU A 559 -24.76 -5.85 9.18
CA GLU A 559 -25.47 -5.58 7.93
C GLU A 559 -24.64 -4.80 6.92
N PHE A 560 -24.59 -5.31 5.69
CA PHE A 560 -23.82 -4.68 4.60
C PHE A 560 -24.73 -4.04 3.55
N ALA A 561 -24.31 -2.87 3.04
CA ALA A 561 -24.90 -2.21 1.88
C ALA A 561 -24.56 -2.98 0.57
N PRO A 562 -25.18 -2.63 -0.57
CA PRO A 562 -24.62 -2.97 -1.87
C PRO A 562 -23.18 -2.45 -2.04
N LEU A 563 -22.43 -3.06 -2.96
CA LEU A 563 -21.14 -2.59 -3.45
C LEU A 563 -21.31 -1.17 -3.98
N GLU A 564 -20.39 -0.31 -3.59
CA GLU A 564 -20.33 1.06 -4.11
C GLU A 564 -19.94 1.01 -5.59
N SER A 565 -20.80 1.58 -6.44
CA SER A 565 -20.51 1.76 -7.86
C SER A 565 -20.14 3.20 -8.18
N PHE A 566 -19.34 3.37 -9.23
CA PHE A 566 -18.94 4.68 -9.73
C PHE A 566 -18.91 4.63 -11.26
N ARG A 567 -19.14 5.76 -11.91
CA ARG A 567 -19.11 5.84 -13.37
C ARG A 567 -17.78 6.41 -13.84
N PHE A 568 -17.24 5.85 -14.91
CA PHE A 568 -16.00 6.29 -15.53
C PHE A 568 -16.11 6.19 -17.07
N ALA A 569 -15.23 6.86 -17.80
CA ALA A 569 -15.23 6.80 -19.26
C ALA A 569 -14.80 5.39 -19.73
N ARG A 570 -15.46 4.85 -20.77
CA ARG A 570 -15.18 3.53 -21.33
C ARG A 570 -13.69 3.36 -21.66
N MET A 571 -13.09 2.29 -21.14
CA MET A 571 -11.69 1.93 -21.40
C MET A 571 -11.64 0.58 -22.13
N ASP A 572 -10.66 0.41 -23.02
CA ASP A 572 -10.51 -0.83 -23.78
C ASP A 572 -9.94 -1.95 -22.89
N ASP A 573 -10.59 -3.13 -22.83
CA ASP A 573 -10.20 -4.23 -21.94
C ASP A 573 -8.78 -4.75 -22.25
N ASP A 574 -8.31 -4.60 -23.51
CA ASP A 574 -6.96 -4.97 -23.96
C ASP A 574 -5.90 -3.90 -23.62
N SER A 575 -6.33 -2.68 -23.25
CA SER A 575 -5.44 -1.63 -22.71
C SER A 575 -5.16 -1.81 -21.21
N LEU A 576 -5.92 -2.68 -20.54
CA LEU A 576 -5.79 -2.99 -19.12
C LEU A 576 -4.79 -4.13 -18.93
N THR A 577 -3.61 -3.81 -18.41
CA THR A 577 -2.58 -4.81 -18.12
C THR A 577 -2.83 -5.43 -16.73
N PRO A 578 -2.86 -6.77 -16.60
CA PRO A 578 -2.88 -7.40 -15.29
C PRO A 578 -1.63 -7.01 -14.50
N LEU A 579 -1.83 -6.60 -13.25
CA LEU A 579 -0.81 -6.03 -12.36
C LEU A 579 0.46 -6.90 -12.18
N ASP A 580 0.39 -8.19 -12.51
CA ASP A 580 1.42 -9.23 -12.27
C ASP A 580 1.85 -10.02 -13.53
N SER A 581 1.51 -9.61 -14.76
CA SER A 581 1.92 -10.37 -15.95
C SER A 581 3.43 -10.27 -16.19
N PRO A 582 4.17 -11.39 -16.29
CA PRO A 582 5.57 -11.34 -16.72
C PRO A 582 5.62 -10.88 -18.18
N ILE A 583 6.56 -9.98 -18.47
CA ILE A 583 6.86 -9.54 -19.82
C ILE A 583 7.46 -10.75 -20.56
N ASP A 584 6.68 -11.43 -21.40
CA ASP A 584 7.22 -12.36 -22.38
C ASP A 584 8.05 -11.53 -23.37
N ARG A 585 9.37 -11.59 -23.21
CA ARG A 585 10.30 -11.15 -24.25
C ARG A 585 10.37 -12.26 -25.28
N PRO A 586 10.21 -11.98 -26.59
CA PRO A 586 10.53 -12.96 -27.61
C PRO A 586 12.01 -13.36 -27.45
N SER A 587 12.23 -14.67 -27.37
CA SER A 587 13.55 -15.31 -27.34
C SER A 587 14.35 -14.87 -28.56
N SER A 588 15.39 -14.05 -28.36
CA SER A 588 16.33 -13.62 -29.39
C SER A 588 17.41 -14.66 -29.65
N ASP A 589 17.00 -15.92 -29.81
CA ASP A 589 17.87 -17.01 -30.28
C ASP A 589 17.21 -17.61 -31.52
N GLN A 590 17.39 -16.93 -32.65
CA GLN A 590 17.54 -17.61 -33.94
C GLN A 590 18.58 -16.84 -34.76
N GLU A 591 19.58 -17.62 -35.15
CA GLU A 591 20.81 -17.25 -35.82
C GLU A 591 20.56 -16.49 -37.12
N ILE A 592 21.47 -15.56 -37.39
CA ILE A 592 21.67 -14.95 -38.70
C ILE A 592 22.33 -16.02 -39.58
N GLU A 593 21.59 -16.51 -40.58
CA GLU A 593 22.06 -16.69 -41.96
C GLU A 593 21.01 -16.13 -42.93
#